data_AF-A0A8T4RAU1-F1
#
_entry.id   AF-A0A8T4RAU1-F1
#
_cell.length_a   1.000
_cell.length_b   1.000
_cell.length_c   1.000
_cell.angle_alpha   90.00
_cell.angle_beta   90.00
_cell.angle_gamma   90.00
#
_symmetry.space_group_name_H-M   'P 1'
#
loop_
_entity.id
_entity.type
_entity.pdbx_description
1 polymer ?
#
loop_
_entity_poly.entity_id
_entity_poly.type
_entity_poly.pdbx_seq_one_letter_code
_entity_poly.pdbx_strand_id
1 'polypeptide(L)'
;MEIKMNILIPFLTYPRRGFLIRELAKITKINHTTVRKFVKYYEKENLLVKKPGKPYALFSANLDSQKYQNIKLYYNLELLRTSNLITNLERHYDYSPIILFGSFAKGMDDEQSDVDLCIITNIQKEFNTALYEK
;
A
#
# COMPACT_ATOMS: atom_id res chain seq x y z
N MET A 1 -4.90 -6.78 16.11
CA MET A 1 -4.95 -6.92 14.64
C MET A 1 -4.10 -5.84 13.96
N GLU A 2 -4.13 -4.60 14.47
CA GLU A 2 -3.36 -3.44 13.97
C GLU A 2 -1.83 -3.65 13.89
N ILE A 3 -1.19 -4.17 14.94
CA ILE A 3 0.27 -4.36 14.98
C ILE A 3 0.77 -5.26 13.84
N LYS A 4 0.00 -6.31 13.52
CA LYS A 4 0.33 -7.25 12.45
C LYS A 4 0.40 -6.48 11.13
N MET A 5 -0.64 -5.71 10.82
CA MET A 5 -0.73 -4.95 9.58
C MET A 5 0.32 -3.83 9.50
N ASN A 6 0.59 -3.13 10.62
CA ASN A 6 1.57 -2.04 10.65
C ASN A 6 2.98 -2.48 10.23
N ILE A 7 3.34 -3.74 10.47
CA ILE A 7 4.64 -4.29 10.05
C ILE A 7 4.66 -4.59 8.54
N LEU A 8 3.50 -4.85 7.94
CA LEU A 8 3.37 -5.11 6.52
C LEU A 8 3.31 -3.82 5.68
N ILE A 9 2.80 -2.72 6.25
CA ILE A 9 2.64 -1.42 5.56
C ILE A 9 3.90 -0.98 4.80
N PRO A 10 5.13 -0.98 5.38
CA PRO A 10 6.32 -0.56 4.63
C PRO A 10 6.55 -1.35 3.34
N PHE A 11 6.21 -2.65 3.34
CA PHE A 11 6.31 -3.51 2.16
C PHE A 11 5.18 -3.27 1.16
N LEU A 12 4.04 -2.72 1.57
CA LEU A 12 2.94 -2.34 0.69
C LEU A 12 3.19 -0.96 0.07
N THR A 13 3.80 -0.04 0.82
CA THR A 13 4.16 1.29 0.33
C THR A 13 5.37 1.25 -0.60
N TYR A 14 6.37 0.40 -0.30
CA TYR A 14 7.59 0.27 -1.11
C TYR A 14 7.82 -1.20 -1.53
N PRO A 15 7.01 -1.76 -2.44
CA PRO A 15 7.03 -3.19 -2.75
C PRO A 15 8.37 -3.70 -3.30
N ARG A 16 9.12 -2.85 -4.01
CA ARG A 16 10.41 -3.20 -4.60
C ARG A 16 11.58 -3.10 -3.61
N ARG A 17 11.39 -2.42 -2.48
CA ARG A 17 12.43 -2.19 -1.48
C ARG A 17 12.61 -3.39 -0.56
N GLY A 18 13.87 -3.72 -0.27
CA GLY A 18 14.23 -4.65 0.79
C GLY A 18 14.44 -3.93 2.12
N PHE A 19 13.94 -4.50 3.21
CA PHE A 19 14.07 -3.94 4.55
C PHE A 19 14.78 -4.89 5.51
N LEU A 20 15.58 -4.33 6.41
CA LEU A 20 16.14 -5.06 7.55
C LEU A 20 15.16 -5.08 8.73
N ILE A 21 15.20 -6.13 9.56
CA ILE A 21 14.35 -6.21 10.77
C ILE A 21 14.57 -5.00 11.70
N ARG A 22 15.83 -4.56 11.87
CA ARG A 22 16.16 -3.40 12.72
C ARG A 22 15.66 -2.09 12.13
N GLU A 23 15.67 -1.98 10.81
CA GLU A 23 15.14 -0.82 10.10
C GLU A 23 13.62 -0.76 10.23
N LEU A 24 12.92 -1.87 10.02
CA LEU A 24 11.47 -1.98 10.22
C LEU A 24 11.08 -1.60 11.64
N ALA A 25 11.81 -2.09 12.66
CA ALA A 25 11.56 -1.72 14.05
C ALA A 25 11.64 -0.20 14.31
N LYS A 26 12.55 0.51 13.61
CA LYS A 26 12.64 1.97 13.68
C LYS A 26 11.46 2.64 12.97
N ILE A 27 11.14 2.21 11.75
CA ILE A 27 10.05 2.77 10.94
C ILE A 27 8.71 2.61 11.65
N THR A 28 8.41 1.39 12.13
CA THR A 28 7.12 1.07 12.74
C THR A 28 7.05 1.40 14.23
N LYS A 29 8.18 1.80 14.86
CA LYS A 29 8.32 2.00 16.31
C LYS A 29 7.88 0.77 17.14
N ILE A 30 8.08 -0.43 16.60
CA ILE A 30 7.73 -1.71 17.26
C ILE A 30 9.02 -2.41 17.69
N ASN A 31 8.98 -3.11 18.82
CA ASN A 31 10.12 -3.90 19.29
C ASN A 31 10.63 -4.90 18.23
N HIS A 32 11.95 -4.96 18.05
CA HIS A 32 12.64 -5.83 17.10
C HIS A 32 12.26 -7.32 17.21
N THR A 33 11.95 -7.82 18.41
CA THR A 33 11.51 -9.21 18.62
C THR A 33 10.15 -9.47 17.97
N THR A 34 9.20 -8.55 18.16
CA THR A 34 7.86 -8.58 17.57
C THR A 34 7.93 -8.43 16.06
N VAL A 35 8.73 -7.48 15.55
CA VAL A 35 8.96 -7.33 14.10
C VAL A 35 9.50 -8.62 13.51
N ARG A 36 10.54 -9.21 14.11
CA ARG A 36 11.11 -10.49 13.66
C ARG A 36 10.07 -11.61 13.63
N LYS A 37 9.21 -11.70 14.65
CA LYS A 37 8.14 -12.70 14.72
C LYS A 37 7.18 -12.56 13.54
N PHE A 38 6.70 -11.35 13.27
CA PHE A 38 5.73 -11.12 12.19
C PHE A 38 6.35 -11.19 10.79
N VAL A 39 7.57 -10.69 10.59
CA VAL A 39 8.27 -10.82 9.30
C VAL A 39 8.47 -12.30 8.94
N LYS A 40 8.90 -13.13 9.90
CA LYS A 40 8.99 -14.59 9.68
C LYS A 40 7.63 -15.25 9.44
N TYR A 41 6.58 -14.79 10.10
CA TYR A 41 5.22 -15.25 9.82
C TYR A 41 4.84 -14.92 8.38
N TYR A 42 5.07 -13.70 7.92
CA TYR A 42 4.76 -13.29 6.55
C TYR A 42 5.61 -13.95 5.48
N GLU A 43 6.87 -14.26 5.78
CA GLU A 43 7.73 -15.13 4.95
C GLU A 43 7.08 -16.52 4.77
N LYS A 44 6.63 -17.15 5.87
CA LYS A 44 5.94 -18.45 5.80
C LYS A 44 4.61 -18.40 5.05
N GLU A 45 3.88 -17.29 5.16
CA GLU A 45 2.62 -17.06 4.44
C GLU A 45 2.83 -16.69 2.95
N ASN A 46 4.07 -16.73 2.47
CA ASN A 46 4.45 -16.37 1.10
C ASN A 46 4.08 -14.92 0.72
N LEU A 47 4.05 -14.02 1.70
CA LEU A 47 3.79 -12.58 1.50
C LEU A 47 5.09 -11.79 1.36
N LEU A 48 6.16 -12.25 2.01
CA LEU A 48 7.49 -11.66 1.93
C LEU A 48 8.48 -12.72 1.43
N VAL A 49 9.48 -12.26 0.69
CA VAL A 49 10.64 -13.08 0.31
C VAL A 49 11.86 -12.61 1.08
N LYS A 50 12.66 -13.58 1.53
CA LYS A 50 13.94 -13.32 2.17
C LYS A 50 15.04 -13.34 1.12
N LYS A 51 15.76 -12.22 1.01
CA LYS A 51 16.96 -12.10 0.19
C LYS A 51 18.19 -12.25 1.08
N PRO A 52 19.09 -13.21 0.81
CA PRO A 52 20.32 -13.35 1.58
C PRO A 52 21.20 -12.12 1.35
N GLY A 53 21.42 -11.34 2.41
CA GLY A 53 22.33 -10.21 2.44
C GLY A 53 23.44 -10.44 3.47
N LYS A 54 24.66 -9.99 3.18
CA LYS A 54 25.75 -9.92 4.16
C LYS A 54 25.86 -8.47 4.65
N PRO A 55 25.87 -8.19 5.98
CA PRO A 55 25.86 -9.11 7.11
C PRO A 55 24.46 -9.56 7.60
N TYR A 56 23.38 -8.96 7.09
CA TYR A 56 22.01 -9.27 7.53
C TYR A 56 21.07 -9.53 6.35
N ALA A 57 20.10 -10.43 6.55
CA ALA A 57 19.08 -10.74 5.55
C ALA A 57 18.10 -9.57 5.35
N LEU A 58 17.78 -9.29 4.10
CA LEU A 58 16.75 -8.35 3.69
C LEU A 58 15.46 -9.11 3.43
N PHE A 59 14.33 -8.47 3.72
CA PHE A 59 13.01 -8.96 3.35
C PHE A 59 12.39 -7.99 2.36
N SER A 60 11.71 -8.47 1.33
CA SER A 60 10.93 -7.63 0.41
C SER A 60 9.57 -8.26 0.17
N ALA A 61 8.64 -7.51 -0.43
CA ALA A 61 7.37 -8.06 -0.87
C ALA A 61 7.57 -9.25 -1.82
N ASN A 62 6.68 -10.24 -1.73
CA ASN A 62 6.56 -11.26 -2.76
C ASN A 62 5.57 -10.80 -3.84
N LEU A 63 6.06 -10.17 -4.91
CA LEU A 63 5.21 -9.62 -5.98
C LEU A 63 4.52 -10.72 -6.82
N ASP A 64 5.07 -11.93 -6.83
CA ASP A 64 4.51 -13.09 -7.52
C ASP A 64 3.38 -13.77 -6.71
N SER A 65 3.16 -13.33 -5.47
CA SER A 65 2.14 -13.89 -4.59
C SER A 65 0.79 -13.21 -4.81
N GLN A 66 -0.19 -13.97 -5.31
CA GLN A 66 -1.58 -13.49 -5.43
C GLN A 66 -2.14 -13.03 -4.07
N LYS A 67 -1.72 -13.68 -2.98
CA LYS A 67 -2.13 -13.30 -1.62
C LYS A 67 -1.59 -11.92 -1.24
N TYR A 68 -0.35 -11.61 -1.62
CA TYR A 68 0.23 -10.28 -1.42
C TYR A 68 -0.52 -9.24 -2.26
N GLN A 69 -0.76 -9.51 -3.54
CA GLN A 69 -1.49 -8.60 -4.43
C GLN A 69 -2.90 -8.28 -3.91
N ASN A 70 -3.64 -9.27 -3.40
CA ASN A 70 -4.96 -9.03 -2.82
C ASN A 70 -4.90 -8.12 -1.57
N ILE A 71 -3.88 -8.28 -0.72
CA ILE A 71 -3.67 -7.42 0.45
C ILE A 71 -3.25 -6.01 0.02
N LYS A 72 -2.42 -5.90 -1.02
CA LYS A 72 -2.00 -4.62 -1.61
C LYS A 72 -3.18 -3.87 -2.19
N LEU A 73 -4.07 -4.54 -2.92
CA LEU A 73 -5.32 -3.96 -3.40
C LEU A 73 -6.20 -3.46 -2.25
N TYR A 74 -6.38 -4.24 -1.19
CA TYR A 74 -7.12 -3.80 0.00
C TYR A 74 -6.51 -2.54 0.62
N TYR A 75 -5.18 -2.52 0.80
CA TYR A 75 -4.45 -1.38 1.35
C TYR A 75 -4.62 -0.12 0.51
N ASN A 76 -4.56 -0.25 -0.82
CA ASN A 76 -4.76 0.84 -1.76
C ASN A 76 -6.16 1.45 -1.68
N LEU A 77 -7.19 0.60 -1.63
CA LEU A 77 -8.58 1.07 -1.49
C LEU A 77 -8.79 1.79 -0.16
N GLU A 78 -8.21 1.26 0.92
CA GLU A 78 -8.24 1.90 2.24
C GLU A 78 -7.52 3.26 2.23
N LEU A 79 -6.37 3.36 1.55
CA LEU A 79 -5.63 4.61 1.38
C LEU A 79 -6.49 5.67 0.68
N LEU A 80 -7.18 5.30 -0.41
CA LEU A 80 -8.06 6.21 -1.13
C LEU A 80 -9.23 6.68 -0.27
N ARG A 81 -9.88 5.78 0.47
CA ARG A 81 -11.02 6.13 1.34
C ARG A 81 -10.60 7.00 2.51
N THR A 82 -9.48 6.69 3.15
CA THR A 82 -8.98 7.46 4.31
C THR A 82 -8.34 8.79 3.93
N SER A 83 -7.93 8.98 2.67
CA SER A 83 -7.41 10.26 2.15
C SER A 83 -8.45 11.37 2.04
N ASN A 84 -9.75 11.05 2.16
CA ASN A 84 -10.89 11.91 1.83
C ASN A 84 -11.01 12.31 0.34
N LEU A 85 -10.08 11.90 -0.54
CA LEU A 85 -10.17 12.17 -1.99
C LEU A 85 -11.50 11.68 -2.55
N ILE A 86 -11.83 10.41 -2.31
CA ILE A 86 -13.05 9.79 -2.84
C ILE A 86 -14.29 10.49 -2.31
N THR A 87 -14.38 10.73 -1.00
CA THR A 87 -15.52 11.43 -0.38
C THR A 87 -15.69 12.85 -0.95
N ASN A 88 -14.59 13.55 -1.22
CA ASN A 88 -14.63 14.91 -1.75
C ASN A 88 -15.00 14.92 -3.24
N LEU A 89 -14.51 13.96 -4.03
CA LEU A 89 -14.92 13.77 -5.44
C LEU A 89 -16.41 13.41 -5.52
N GLU A 90 -16.88 12.47 -4.71
CA GLU A 90 -18.29 12.09 -4.61
C GLU A 90 -19.14 13.35 -4.32
N ARG A 91 -18.83 14.13 -3.28
CA ARG A 91 -19.60 15.35 -2.98
C ARG A 91 -19.51 16.43 -4.06
N HIS A 92 -18.34 16.60 -4.67
CA HIS A 92 -18.11 17.64 -5.67
C HIS A 92 -18.90 17.38 -6.96
N TYR A 93 -19.03 16.10 -7.33
CA TYR A 93 -19.72 15.63 -8.53
C TYR A 93 -21.05 14.92 -8.22
N ASP A 94 -21.74 15.28 -7.13
CA ASP A 94 -23.08 14.77 -6.77
C ASP A 94 -23.20 13.23 -6.78
N TYR A 95 -22.29 12.58 -6.07
CA TYR A 95 -22.17 11.12 -5.90
C TYR A 95 -22.09 10.35 -7.21
N SER A 96 -21.44 10.94 -8.22
CA SER A 96 -21.19 10.32 -9.51
C SER A 96 -20.33 9.05 -9.40
N PRO A 97 -20.51 8.07 -10.31
CA PRO A 97 -19.64 6.90 -10.39
C PRO A 97 -18.16 7.27 -10.55
N ILE A 98 -17.30 6.62 -9.75
CA ILE A 98 -15.84 6.74 -9.80
C ILE A 98 -15.26 5.38 -10.15
N ILE A 99 -14.45 5.32 -11.20
CA ILE A 99 -13.77 4.12 -11.67
C ILE A 99 -12.27 4.28 -11.43
N LEU A 100 -11.68 3.32 -10.73
CA LEU A 100 -10.24 3.24 -10.46
C LEU A 100 -9.55 2.38 -11.52
N PHE A 101 -8.46 2.89 -12.09
CA PHE A 101 -7.69 2.24 -13.15
C PHE A 101 -6.23 1.98 -12.74
N GLY A 102 -5.47 1.45 -13.69
CA GLY A 102 -4.02 1.36 -13.59
C GLY A 102 -3.50 0.26 -12.67
N SER A 103 -2.25 0.42 -12.26
CA SER A 103 -1.56 -0.49 -11.33
C SER A 103 -2.20 -0.45 -9.94
N PHE A 104 -2.73 0.71 -9.54
CA PHE A 104 -3.39 0.90 -8.25
C PHE A 104 -4.66 0.04 -8.11
N ALA A 105 -5.47 -0.06 -9.17
CA ALA A 105 -6.63 -0.96 -9.27
C ALA A 105 -6.26 -2.45 -9.23
N LYS A 106 -5.03 -2.80 -9.64
CA LYS A 106 -4.53 -4.18 -9.70
C LYS A 106 -3.74 -4.57 -8.45
N GLY A 107 -3.43 -3.63 -7.56
CA GLY A 107 -2.51 -3.86 -6.44
C GLY A 107 -1.07 -4.17 -6.89
N MET A 108 -0.66 -3.62 -8.03
CA MET A 108 0.67 -3.78 -8.64
C MET A 108 1.48 -2.48 -8.65
N ASP A 109 0.93 -1.42 -8.06
CA ASP A 109 1.56 -0.12 -7.91
C ASP A 109 2.75 -0.16 -6.95
N ASP A 110 3.65 0.79 -7.15
CA ASP A 110 4.79 1.11 -6.29
C ASP A 110 4.80 2.61 -5.96
N GLU A 111 5.82 3.06 -5.23
CA GLU A 111 5.93 4.45 -4.78
C GLU A 111 6.06 5.50 -5.91
N GLN A 112 6.25 5.06 -7.16
CA GLN A 112 6.34 5.94 -8.34
C GLN A 112 5.06 5.90 -9.19
N SER A 113 4.06 5.12 -8.78
CA SER A 113 2.84 4.92 -9.54
C SER A 113 1.84 6.04 -9.27
N ASP A 114 1.24 6.54 -10.34
CA ASP A 114 0.12 7.49 -10.28
C ASP A 114 -1.21 6.76 -9.99
N VAL A 115 -2.22 7.54 -9.59
CA VAL A 115 -3.58 7.05 -9.35
C VAL A 115 -4.51 7.58 -10.44
N ASP A 116 -4.94 6.68 -11.33
CA ASP A 116 -5.88 6.99 -12.41
C ASP A 116 -7.33 6.81 -11.95
N LEU A 117 -8.10 7.90 -11.95
CA LEU A 117 -9.53 7.91 -11.65
C LEU A 117 -10.33 8.47 -12.83
N CYS A 118 -11.44 7.82 -13.16
CA CYS A 118 -12.44 8.34 -14.09
C CYS A 118 -13.75 8.61 -13.34
N ILE A 119 -14.34 9.77 -13.57
CA ILE A 119 -15.59 10.19 -12.97
C ILE A 119 -16.60 10.39 -14.09
N ILE A 120 -17.73 9.69 -14.02
CA ILE A 120 -18.78 9.77 -15.03
C ILE A 120 -19.89 10.67 -14.48
N THR A 121 -19.95 11.91 -14.94
CA THR A 121 -20.87 12.92 -14.41
C THR A 121 -21.40 13.84 -15.50
N ASN A 122 -22.58 14.42 -15.27
CA ASN A 122 -23.13 15.52 -16.06
C ASN A 122 -22.69 16.91 -15.54
N ILE A 123 -21.96 16.96 -14.42
CA ILE A 123 -21.48 18.20 -13.79
C ILE A 123 -20.15 18.61 -14.43
N GLN A 124 -20.13 19.79 -15.06
CA GLN A 124 -18.92 20.39 -15.63
C GLN A 124 -18.29 21.34 -14.61
N LYS A 125 -17.40 20.81 -13.77
CA LYS A 125 -16.61 21.57 -12.79
C LYS A 125 -15.20 21.02 -12.70
N GLU A 126 -14.24 21.91 -12.49
CA GLU A 126 -12.86 21.53 -12.20
C GLU A 126 -12.70 21.17 -10.72
N PHE A 127 -11.97 20.09 -10.46
CA PHE A 127 -11.61 19.66 -9.12
C PHE A 127 -10.11 19.84 -8.93
N ASN A 128 -9.72 20.57 -7.87
CA ASN A 128 -8.32 20.80 -7.55
C ASN A 128 -7.72 19.57 -6.84
N THR A 129 -6.76 18.91 -7.49
CA THR A 129 -6.06 17.72 -6.98
C THR A 129 -4.83 18.03 -6.14
N ALA A 130 -4.34 19.28 -6.12
CA ALA A 130 -3.07 19.65 -5.48
C ALA A 130 -3.02 19.33 -3.98
N LEU A 131 -4.16 19.20 -3.30
CA LEU A 131 -4.24 18.81 -1.89
C LEU A 131 -3.92 17.32 -1.66
N TYR A 132 -3.91 16.50 -2.70
CA TYR A 132 -3.73 15.04 -2.64
C TYR A 132 -2.42 14.57 -3.27
N GLU A 133 -1.74 15.44 -4.01
CA GLU A 133 -0.42 15.19 -4.57
C GLU A 133 0.63 15.42 -3.47
N LYS A 134 1.52 14.44 -3.26
CA LYS A 134 2.55 14.44 -2.20
C LYS A 134 3.93 14.21 -2.78
#